data_AF-A0A6P0NG93-F1
#
_entry.id   AF-A0A6P0NG93-F1
#
_cell.length_a   1.000
_cell.length_b   1.000
_cell.length_c   1.000
_cell.angle_alpha   90.00
_cell.angle_beta   90.00
_cell.angle_gamma   90.00
#
_symmetry.space_group_name_H-M   'P 1'
#
loop_
_entity.id
_entity.type
_entity.pdbx_description
1 polymer ?
#
loop_
_entity_poly.entity_id
_entity_poly.type
_entity_poly.pdbx_seq_one_letter_code
_entity_poly.pdbx_strand_id
1 'polypeptide(L)'
;DRYKKKVSRGTRCVALDYAGDFHLDVVPCVLNGYDGMTFNVCNRKNNAFEATAPEAYSDWLSERNTWTGNNMLRYSIRLLKYLRDIKTTFSVKSILLTTLVGSCVKASDQSCQQQFFSDLPTSLKTLTGRLDDYLQANPSMPVVKNPVLATETFNRHWNQNKYKNFRECISRYRNWIDDAYDEKNINESILKWRILFGDKFAKY
;
A
#
# COMPACT_ATOMS: atom_id res chain seq x y z
N ASP A 1 34.14 9.04 -12.32
CA ASP A 1 33.68 7.93 -13.20
C ASP A 1 33.14 6.65 -12.53
N ARG A 2 33.51 6.29 -11.29
CA ARG A 2 33.18 4.99 -10.65
C ARG A 2 31.70 4.56 -10.63
N TYR A 3 30.75 5.50 -10.52
CA TYR A 3 29.31 5.19 -10.43
C TYR A 3 28.50 5.49 -11.69
N LYS A 4 29.15 5.99 -12.76
CA LYS A 4 28.45 6.52 -13.94
C LYS A 4 27.52 5.50 -14.61
N LYS A 5 27.90 4.22 -14.61
CA LYS A 5 27.11 3.12 -15.19
C LYS A 5 25.96 2.62 -14.29
N LYS A 6 25.92 3.06 -13.03
CA LYS A 6 24.91 2.67 -12.02
C LYS A 6 23.86 3.75 -11.78
N VAL A 7 24.05 4.93 -12.37
CA VAL A 7 23.20 6.09 -12.15
C VAL A 7 22.20 6.17 -13.29
N SER A 8 20.92 6.24 -12.94
CA SER A 8 19.86 6.60 -13.88
C SER A 8 19.06 7.79 -13.35
N ARG A 9 18.29 8.45 -14.22
CA ARG A 9 17.46 9.60 -13.85
C ARG A 9 15.99 9.24 -14.01
N GLY A 10 15.27 9.18 -12.89
CA GLY A 10 13.82 9.11 -12.88
C GLY A 10 13.17 10.46 -13.18
N THR A 11 11.84 10.50 -13.11
CA THR A 11 11.09 11.75 -13.30
C THR A 11 11.28 12.73 -12.15
N ARG A 12 11.45 12.23 -10.92
CA ARG A 12 11.58 13.03 -9.68
C ARG A 12 12.82 12.66 -8.85
N CYS A 13 13.58 11.65 -9.27
CA CYS A 13 14.72 11.13 -8.53
C CYS A 13 15.93 10.93 -9.44
N VAL A 14 17.09 10.83 -8.81
CA VAL A 14 18.26 10.14 -9.34
C VAL A 14 18.28 8.76 -8.70
N ALA A 15 18.34 7.71 -9.51
CA ALA A 15 18.36 6.34 -9.04
C ALA A 15 19.78 5.77 -9.13
N LEU A 16 20.15 4.97 -8.13
CA LEU A 16 21.39 4.23 -8.06
C LEU A 16 21.09 2.73 -8.03
N ASP A 17 21.46 2.03 -9.09
CA ASP A 17 21.28 0.58 -9.22
C ASP A 17 22.57 -0.13 -8.78
N TYR A 18 22.51 -0.81 -7.63
CA TYR A 18 23.60 -1.66 -7.16
C TYR A 18 23.43 -3.09 -7.70
N ALA A 19 24.48 -3.91 -7.62
CA ALA A 19 24.38 -5.31 -8.04
C ALA A 19 23.46 -6.08 -7.06
N GLY A 20 22.61 -6.96 -7.60
CA GLY A 20 21.55 -7.64 -6.85
C GLY A 20 20.23 -6.88 -6.87
N ASP A 21 19.39 -7.07 -5.85
CA ASP A 21 18.02 -6.54 -5.79
C ASP A 21 17.90 -5.17 -5.07
N PHE A 22 19.00 -4.42 -4.96
CA PHE A 22 19.03 -3.13 -4.25
C PHE A 22 19.14 -1.95 -5.22
N HIS A 23 18.12 -1.09 -5.20
CA HIS A 23 18.13 0.22 -5.86
C HIS A 23 17.85 1.32 -4.83
N LEU A 24 18.48 2.48 -5.00
CA LEU A 24 18.31 3.65 -4.14
C LEU A 24 17.80 4.83 -4.96
N ASP A 25 16.60 5.31 -4.65
CA ASP A 25 16.04 6.54 -5.21
C ASP A 25 16.39 7.74 -4.32
N VAL A 26 17.14 8.69 -4.87
CA VAL A 26 17.43 9.98 -4.22
C VAL A 26 16.56 11.05 -4.85
N VAL A 27 15.59 11.58 -4.10
CA VAL A 27 14.65 12.61 -4.54
C VAL A 27 15.15 13.98 -4.06
N PRO A 28 15.57 14.89 -4.96
CA PRO A 28 15.90 16.25 -4.57
C PRO A 28 14.66 16.96 -4.05
N CYS A 29 14.79 17.57 -2.87
CA CYS A 29 13.75 18.34 -2.23
C CYS A 29 14.21 19.80 -2.09
N VAL A 30 13.35 20.73 -2.49
CA VAL A 30 13.56 22.17 -2.36
C VAL A 30 12.57 22.70 -1.34
N LEU A 31 13.11 23.44 -0.38
CA LEU A 31 12.31 24.16 0.60
C LEU A 31 11.98 25.55 0.05
N ASN A 32 10.69 25.88 -0.03
CA ASN A 32 10.24 27.21 -0.38
C ASN A 32 9.57 27.88 0.83
N GLY A 33 10.09 29.05 1.24
CA GLY A 33 9.40 30.01 2.12
C GLY A 33 10.06 30.28 3.49
N TYR A 34 9.96 31.55 3.94
CA TYR A 34 10.38 32.02 5.27
C TYR A 34 9.32 31.83 6.37
N ASP A 35 8.06 31.52 6.03
CA ASP A 35 6.92 31.58 6.97
C ASP A 35 5.93 30.39 6.85
N GLY A 36 6.38 29.29 6.24
CA GLY A 36 5.55 28.10 6.03
C GLY A 36 6.29 27.10 5.15
N MET A 37 7.06 26.23 5.79
CA MET A 37 7.99 25.28 5.16
C MET A 37 7.26 24.37 4.15
N THR A 38 7.21 24.77 2.88
CA THR A 38 6.62 23.95 1.81
C THR A 38 7.73 23.19 1.11
N PHE A 39 7.67 21.87 1.20
CA PHE A 39 8.59 20.97 0.51
C PHE A 39 8.13 20.73 -0.92
N ASN A 40 9.06 20.85 -1.88
CA ASN A 40 8.80 20.61 -3.29
C ASN A 40 9.80 19.62 -3.86
N VAL A 41 9.33 18.70 -4.70
CA VAL A 41 10.20 17.85 -5.51
C VAL A 41 10.34 18.40 -6.92
N CYS A 42 11.48 18.18 -7.54
CA CYS A 42 11.73 18.61 -8.91
C CYS A 42 11.19 17.56 -9.89
N ASN A 43 10.17 17.91 -10.69
CA ASN A 43 9.72 17.09 -11.81
C ASN A 43 10.51 17.46 -13.08
N ARG A 44 11.45 16.59 -13.44
CA ARG A 44 12.28 16.74 -14.64
C ARG A 44 11.48 16.71 -15.95
N LYS A 45 10.41 15.91 -16.02
CA LYS A 45 9.65 15.73 -17.26
C LYS A 45 8.92 17.01 -17.66
N ASN A 46 8.37 17.74 -16.68
CA ASN A 46 7.58 18.94 -16.92
C ASN A 46 8.34 20.22 -16.56
N ASN A 47 9.60 20.10 -16.12
CA ASN A 47 10.43 21.20 -15.62
C ASN A 47 9.69 22.06 -14.57
N ALA A 48 9.09 21.41 -13.57
CA ALA A 48 8.23 22.08 -12.58
C ALA A 48 8.52 21.57 -11.17
N PHE A 49 8.22 22.42 -10.18
CA PHE A 49 8.17 22.04 -8.77
C PHE A 49 6.80 21.44 -8.45
N GLU A 50 6.80 20.36 -7.69
CA GLU A 50 5.58 19.73 -7.19
C GLU A 50 5.63 19.66 -5.67
N ALA A 51 4.59 20.20 -5.01
CA ALA A 51 4.46 20.11 -3.57
C ALA A 51 4.48 18.64 -3.12
N THR A 52 5.11 18.38 -1.98
CA THR A 52 5.20 17.06 -1.37
C THR A 52 5.05 17.16 0.14
N ALA A 53 4.52 16.11 0.76
CA ALA A 53 4.34 16.04 2.22
C ALA A 53 4.65 14.62 2.74
N PRO A 54 5.89 14.11 2.55
CA PRO A 54 6.23 12.71 2.84
C PRO A 54 6.23 12.40 4.34
N GLU A 55 6.66 13.35 5.17
CA GLU A 55 6.64 13.22 6.64
C GLU A 55 5.20 13.17 7.14
N ALA A 56 4.37 14.16 6.77
CA ALA A 56 2.95 14.16 7.14
C ALA A 56 2.20 12.90 6.66
N TYR A 57 2.52 12.36 5.48
CA TYR A 57 1.92 11.09 5.03
C TYR A 57 2.36 9.91 5.92
N SER A 58 3.63 9.91 6.35
CA SER A 58 4.15 8.90 7.26
C SER A 58 3.47 8.98 8.62
N ASP A 59 3.23 10.19 9.12
CA ASP A 59 2.51 10.45 10.37
C ASP A 59 1.05 10.01 10.26
N TRP A 60 0.37 10.36 9.16
CA TRP A 60 -1.01 9.92 8.87
C TRP A 60 -1.16 8.39 8.90
N LEU A 61 -0.20 7.67 8.33
CA LEU A 61 -0.19 6.21 8.35
C LEU A 61 0.16 5.67 9.74
N SER A 62 1.06 6.35 10.45
CA SER A 62 1.45 5.98 11.82
C SER A 62 0.28 6.11 12.79
N GLU A 63 -0.46 7.23 12.73
CA GLU A 63 -1.67 7.49 13.49
C GLU A 63 -2.69 6.36 13.29
N ARG A 64 -3.02 6.02 12.04
CA ARG A 64 -3.94 4.90 11.74
C ARG A 64 -3.46 3.57 12.29
N ASN A 65 -2.16 3.33 12.23
CA ASN A 65 -1.58 2.11 12.76
C ASN A 65 -1.70 2.05 14.30
N THR A 66 -1.76 3.21 15.00
CA THR A 66 -2.08 3.22 16.44
C THR A 66 -3.51 2.76 16.72
N TRP A 67 -4.46 3.03 15.83
CA TRP A 67 -5.85 2.60 15.97
C TRP A 67 -6.03 1.09 15.82
N THR A 68 -5.13 0.40 15.10
CA THR A 68 -5.17 -1.07 14.99
C THR A 68 -4.36 -1.80 16.06
N GLY A 69 -3.47 -1.11 16.77
CA GLY A 69 -2.56 -1.73 17.74
C GLY A 69 -1.48 -2.62 17.10
N ASN A 70 -0.42 -2.93 17.86
CA ASN A 70 0.60 -3.95 17.57
C ASN A 70 1.17 -3.98 16.13
N ASN A 71 1.18 -2.86 15.41
CA ASN A 71 1.57 -2.76 13.99
C ASN A 71 0.71 -3.57 13.00
N MET A 72 -0.51 -3.93 13.39
CA MET A 72 -1.40 -4.78 12.59
C MET A 72 -1.70 -4.21 11.19
N LEU A 73 -1.94 -2.89 11.08
CA LEU A 73 -2.11 -2.23 9.78
C LEU A 73 -0.85 -2.37 8.91
N ARG A 74 0.33 -2.06 9.45
CA ARG A 74 1.60 -2.15 8.71
C ARG A 74 1.89 -3.59 8.25
N TYR A 75 1.65 -4.58 9.09
CA TYR A 75 1.86 -5.99 8.74
C TYR A 75 0.87 -6.47 7.68
N SER A 76 -0.40 -6.10 7.79
CA SER A 76 -1.42 -6.44 6.78
C SER A 76 -1.12 -5.78 5.43
N ILE A 77 -0.69 -4.52 5.41
CA ILE A 77 -0.25 -3.83 4.18
C ILE A 77 0.95 -4.55 3.57
N ARG A 78 1.92 -5.00 4.38
CA ARG A 78 3.08 -5.77 3.88
C ARG A 78 2.64 -7.08 3.21
N LEU A 79 1.70 -7.81 3.81
CA LEU A 79 1.15 -9.03 3.22
C LEU A 79 0.41 -8.75 1.90
N LEU A 80 -0.40 -7.69 1.83
CA LEU A 80 -1.09 -7.30 0.60
C LEU A 80 -0.12 -6.86 -0.51
N LYS A 81 0.94 -6.15 -0.16
CA LYS A 81 2.03 -5.80 -1.10
C LYS A 81 2.73 -7.06 -1.60
N TYR A 82 3.06 -7.98 -0.69
CA TYR A 82 3.66 -9.26 -1.05
C TYR A 82 2.75 -10.06 -1.99
N LEU A 83 1.44 -10.17 -1.70
CA LEU A 83 0.46 -10.81 -2.57
C LEU A 83 0.44 -10.21 -3.97
N ARG A 84 0.41 -8.88 -4.09
CA ARG A 84 0.51 -8.20 -5.39
C ARG A 84 1.78 -8.62 -6.12
N ASP A 85 2.91 -8.63 -5.42
CA ASP A 85 4.22 -8.84 -6.02
C ASP A 85 4.42 -10.31 -6.47
N ILE A 86 3.88 -11.30 -5.73
CA ILE A 86 3.97 -12.73 -6.13
C ILE A 86 2.89 -13.15 -7.12
N LYS A 87 1.68 -12.56 -7.06
CA LYS A 87 0.58 -12.95 -7.94
C LYS A 87 0.66 -12.26 -9.28
N THR A 88 1.09 -11.00 -9.30
CA THR A 88 1.20 -10.18 -10.53
C THR A 88 -0.11 -10.04 -11.32
N THR A 89 -1.25 -10.40 -10.73
CA THR A 89 -2.57 -10.44 -11.36
C THR A 89 -3.25 -9.07 -11.46
N PHE A 90 -2.77 -8.07 -10.72
CA PHE A 90 -3.25 -6.70 -10.79
C PHE A 90 -2.12 -5.68 -10.63
N SER A 91 -2.39 -4.46 -11.10
CA SER A 91 -1.43 -3.35 -11.02
C SER A 91 -1.97 -2.24 -10.11
N VAL A 92 -1.27 -1.99 -9.01
CA VAL A 92 -1.51 -0.87 -8.09
C VAL A 92 -0.19 -0.43 -7.47
N LYS A 93 0.09 0.87 -7.47
CA LYS A 93 1.31 1.40 -6.84
C LYS A 93 1.21 1.27 -5.32
N SER A 94 2.36 1.07 -4.65
CA SER A 94 2.40 0.87 -3.20
C SER A 94 1.76 2.02 -2.43
N ILE A 95 2.02 3.28 -2.79
CA ILE A 95 1.39 4.43 -2.12
C ILE A 95 -0.14 4.36 -2.21
N LEU A 96 -0.68 4.10 -3.42
CA LEU A 96 -2.11 3.96 -3.65
C LEU A 96 -2.73 2.81 -2.86
N LEU A 97 -2.11 1.63 -2.85
CA LEU A 97 -2.57 0.48 -2.06
C LEU A 97 -2.56 0.79 -0.56
N THR A 98 -1.46 1.36 -0.06
CA THR A 98 -1.32 1.79 1.34
C THR A 98 -2.38 2.83 1.71
N THR A 99 -2.66 3.81 0.85
CA THR A 99 -3.68 4.83 1.11
C THR A 99 -5.08 4.23 1.16
N LEU A 100 -5.42 3.33 0.24
CA LEU A 100 -6.72 2.66 0.24
C LEU A 100 -6.93 1.82 1.50
N VAL A 101 -5.96 0.98 1.86
CA VAL A 101 -6.03 0.13 3.06
C VAL A 101 -6.02 0.97 4.34
N GLY A 102 -5.18 2.00 4.42
CA GLY A 102 -5.15 2.91 5.56
C GLY A 102 -6.46 3.68 5.74
N SER A 103 -7.14 4.03 4.64
CA SER A 103 -8.46 4.66 4.67
C SER A 103 -9.58 3.74 5.17
N CYS A 104 -9.36 2.42 5.20
CA CYS A 104 -10.30 1.46 5.78
C CYS A 104 -10.24 1.39 7.32
N VAL A 105 -9.23 2.01 7.95
CA VAL A 105 -9.10 2.11 9.40
C VAL A 105 -9.79 3.39 9.90
N LYS A 106 -10.61 3.24 10.94
CA LYS A 106 -11.38 4.31 11.58
C LYS A 106 -10.81 4.57 12.97
N ALA A 107 -10.91 5.80 13.46
CA ALA A 107 -10.49 6.13 14.83
C ALA A 107 -11.22 5.26 15.89
N SER A 108 -12.49 4.90 15.64
CA SER A 108 -13.27 3.99 16.49
C SER A 108 -12.67 2.59 16.62
N ASP A 109 -11.83 2.15 15.68
CA ASP A 109 -11.16 0.85 15.75
C ASP A 109 -10.24 0.75 16.97
N GLN A 110 -9.75 1.89 17.48
CA GLN A 110 -8.90 1.93 18.67
C GLN A 110 -9.57 1.30 19.90
N SER A 111 -10.88 1.48 20.04
CA SER A 111 -11.67 0.88 21.13
C SER A 111 -12.09 -0.57 20.85
N CYS A 112 -11.91 -1.06 19.62
CA CYS A 112 -12.35 -2.39 19.17
C CYS A 112 -11.17 -3.25 18.68
N GLN A 113 -9.93 -2.94 19.08
CA GLN A 113 -8.73 -3.65 18.63
C GLN A 113 -8.83 -5.16 18.88
N GLN A 114 -9.32 -5.57 20.05
CA GLN A 114 -9.45 -6.99 20.39
C GLN A 114 -10.43 -7.75 19.47
N GLN A 115 -11.38 -7.06 18.85
CA GLN A 115 -12.38 -7.68 17.97
C GLN A 115 -11.88 -7.79 16.53
N PHE A 116 -11.17 -6.78 16.03
CA PHE A 116 -10.86 -6.64 14.61
C PHE A 116 -9.37 -6.78 14.28
N PHE A 117 -8.51 -6.64 15.28
CA PHE A 117 -7.06 -6.55 15.15
C PHE A 117 -6.32 -7.30 16.26
N SER A 118 -6.92 -8.36 16.81
CA SER A 118 -6.32 -9.20 17.86
C SER A 118 -5.00 -9.85 17.44
N ASP A 119 -4.91 -10.22 16.16
CA ASP A 119 -3.77 -10.87 15.55
C ASP A 119 -3.69 -10.57 14.05
N LEU A 120 -2.61 -11.01 13.42
CA LEU A 120 -2.35 -10.72 12.02
C LEU A 120 -3.36 -11.35 11.04
N PRO A 121 -3.74 -12.64 11.16
CA PRO A 121 -4.81 -13.21 10.34
C PRO A 121 -6.14 -12.45 10.44
N THR A 122 -6.58 -12.12 11.65
CA THR A 122 -7.83 -11.36 11.92
C THR A 122 -7.75 -9.96 11.31
N SER A 123 -6.60 -9.30 11.45
CA SER A 123 -6.35 -7.97 10.89
C SER A 123 -6.37 -7.98 9.36
N LEU A 124 -5.72 -8.98 8.75
CA LEU A 124 -5.68 -9.14 7.29
C LEU A 124 -7.09 -9.39 6.73
N LYS A 125 -7.87 -10.26 7.38
CA LYS A 125 -9.28 -10.54 7.05
C LYS A 125 -10.11 -9.27 7.13
N THR A 126 -10.03 -8.56 8.26
CA THR A 126 -10.80 -7.32 8.47
C THR A 126 -10.47 -6.25 7.43
N LEU A 127 -9.18 -5.96 7.21
CA LEU A 127 -8.77 -4.91 6.28
C LEU A 127 -9.06 -5.26 4.83
N THR A 128 -8.89 -6.53 4.44
CA THR A 128 -9.18 -6.97 3.07
C THR A 128 -10.68 -6.97 2.81
N GLY A 129 -11.49 -7.40 3.78
CA GLY A 129 -12.95 -7.32 3.70
C GLY A 129 -13.44 -5.88 3.56
N ARG A 130 -12.96 -4.96 4.41
CA ARG A 130 -13.32 -3.53 4.32
C ARG A 130 -12.86 -2.87 3.02
N LEU A 131 -11.67 -3.24 2.53
CA LEU A 131 -11.18 -2.77 1.24
C LEU A 131 -12.09 -3.27 0.11
N ASP A 132 -12.43 -4.56 0.11
CA ASP A 132 -13.33 -5.13 -0.88
C ASP A 132 -14.72 -4.48 -0.84
N ASP A 133 -15.32 -4.30 0.34
CA ASP A 133 -16.61 -3.62 0.49
C ASP A 133 -16.58 -2.21 -0.14
N TYR A 134 -15.54 -1.42 0.17
CA TYR A 134 -15.35 -0.10 -0.44
C TYR A 134 -15.23 -0.19 -1.96
N LEU A 135 -14.43 -1.15 -2.45
CA LEU A 135 -14.23 -1.36 -3.88
C LEU A 135 -15.54 -1.78 -4.56
N GLN A 136 -16.32 -2.70 -3.99
CA GLN A 136 -17.57 -3.15 -4.58
C GLN A 136 -18.64 -2.06 -4.62
N ALA A 137 -18.68 -1.19 -3.61
CA ALA A 137 -19.55 -0.02 -3.57
C ALA A 137 -19.18 1.06 -4.59
N ASN A 138 -17.97 1.01 -5.18
CA ASN A 138 -17.49 2.01 -6.15
C ASN A 138 -17.14 1.35 -7.50
N PRO A 139 -18.11 1.09 -8.40
CA PRO A 139 -17.82 0.46 -9.68
C PRO A 139 -16.91 1.30 -10.60
N SER A 140 -17.07 2.62 -10.54
CA SER A 140 -16.24 3.59 -11.26
C SER A 140 -15.01 3.98 -10.44
N MET A 141 -13.88 4.17 -11.12
CA MET A 141 -12.60 4.48 -10.48
C MET A 141 -12.69 5.80 -9.70
N PRO A 142 -12.53 5.76 -8.37
CA PRO A 142 -12.60 6.95 -7.55
C PRO A 142 -11.31 7.76 -7.68
N VAL A 143 -11.39 9.05 -7.39
CA VAL A 143 -10.20 9.89 -7.16
C VAL A 143 -9.67 9.60 -5.77
N VAL A 144 -8.47 9.04 -5.68
CA VAL A 144 -7.75 8.78 -4.44
C VAL A 144 -6.74 9.90 -4.22
N LYS A 145 -7.10 10.82 -3.32
CA LYS A 145 -6.25 11.95 -2.94
C LYS A 145 -5.17 11.53 -1.96
N ASN A 146 -4.08 12.29 -1.92
CA ASN A 146 -3.17 12.25 -0.79
C ASN A 146 -3.91 12.82 0.45
N PRO A 147 -4.00 12.06 1.55
CA PRO A 147 -4.76 12.47 2.73
C PRO A 147 -4.21 13.71 3.45
N VAL A 148 -2.94 14.06 3.23
CA VAL A 148 -2.29 15.22 3.86
C VAL A 148 -1.94 16.32 2.88
N LEU A 149 -2.16 16.10 1.58
CA LEU A 149 -1.89 17.07 0.53
C LEU A 149 -2.99 16.99 -0.53
N ALA A 150 -4.10 17.71 -0.29
CA ALA A 150 -5.33 17.57 -1.09
C ALA A 150 -5.17 17.88 -2.59
N THR A 151 -4.10 18.57 -2.98
CA THR A 151 -3.75 18.88 -4.38
C THR A 151 -3.10 17.70 -5.12
N GLU A 152 -2.61 16.67 -4.41
CA GLU A 152 -2.03 15.47 -4.99
C GLU A 152 -3.05 14.32 -5.07
N THR A 153 -2.99 13.55 -6.17
CA THR A 153 -3.76 12.32 -6.35
C THR A 153 -2.86 11.16 -6.74
N PHE A 154 -3.23 9.94 -6.33
CA PHE A 154 -2.42 8.75 -6.56
C PHE A 154 -2.88 7.91 -7.77
N ASN A 155 -3.89 8.36 -8.52
CA ASN A 155 -4.47 7.64 -9.65
C ASN A 155 -3.68 7.76 -10.96
N ARG A 156 -2.60 8.55 -11.02
CA ARG A 156 -1.92 8.89 -12.30
C ARG A 156 -1.51 7.70 -13.19
N HIS A 157 -1.34 6.50 -12.62
CA HIS A 157 -0.99 5.27 -13.35
C HIS A 157 -2.11 4.22 -13.39
N TRP A 158 -3.29 4.61 -12.93
CA TRP A 158 -4.48 3.80 -12.78
C TRP A 158 -5.57 4.34 -13.70
N ASN A 159 -6.23 3.43 -14.40
CA ASN A 159 -7.36 3.74 -15.27
C ASN A 159 -8.51 2.78 -14.93
N GLN A 160 -9.70 3.02 -15.50
CA GLN A 160 -10.89 2.23 -15.19
C GLN A 160 -10.68 0.72 -15.37
N ASN A 161 -9.94 0.29 -16.39
CA ASN A 161 -9.69 -1.13 -16.63
C ASN A 161 -8.78 -1.75 -15.57
N LYS A 162 -7.67 -1.08 -15.23
CA LYS A 162 -6.77 -1.52 -14.14
C LYS A 162 -7.48 -1.52 -12.79
N TYR A 163 -8.34 -0.54 -12.57
CA TYR A 163 -9.17 -0.44 -11.38
C TYR A 163 -10.17 -1.60 -11.30
N LYS A 164 -10.94 -1.87 -12.36
CA LYS A 164 -11.87 -3.00 -12.43
C LYS A 164 -11.16 -4.32 -12.13
N ASN A 165 -10.02 -4.58 -12.78
CA ASN A 165 -9.24 -5.79 -12.53
C ASN A 165 -8.72 -5.87 -11.07
N PHE A 166 -8.30 -4.74 -10.49
CA PHE A 166 -7.93 -4.69 -9.07
C PHE A 166 -9.12 -5.04 -8.17
N ARG A 167 -10.31 -4.47 -8.41
CA ARG A 167 -11.53 -4.78 -7.65
C ARG A 167 -11.86 -6.27 -7.69
N GLU A 168 -11.84 -6.86 -8.89
CA GLU A 168 -12.15 -8.28 -9.08
C GLU A 168 -11.11 -9.18 -8.38
N CYS A 169 -9.83 -8.81 -8.43
CA CYS A 169 -8.78 -9.55 -7.73
C CYS A 169 -8.91 -9.45 -6.20
N ILE A 170 -9.19 -8.26 -5.65
CA ILE A 170 -9.38 -8.08 -4.21
C ILE A 170 -10.59 -8.87 -3.72
N SER A 171 -11.70 -8.85 -4.46
CA SER A 171 -12.88 -9.66 -4.13
C SER A 171 -12.58 -11.16 -4.10
N ARG A 172 -11.83 -11.66 -5.09
CA ARG A 172 -11.35 -13.05 -5.09
C ARG A 172 -10.49 -13.35 -3.88
N TYR A 173 -9.57 -12.45 -3.53
CA TYR A 173 -8.63 -12.68 -2.43
C TYR A 173 -9.30 -12.60 -1.07
N ARG A 174 -10.31 -11.74 -0.91
CA ARG A 174 -11.19 -11.76 0.27
C ARG A 174 -11.78 -13.15 0.47
N ASN A 175 -12.39 -13.73 -0.56
CA ASN A 175 -13.00 -15.06 -0.47
C ASN A 175 -11.99 -16.13 -0.04
N TRP A 176 -10.77 -16.09 -0.58
CA TRP A 176 -9.71 -17.02 -0.18
C TRP A 176 -9.20 -16.79 1.25
N ILE A 177 -9.12 -15.53 1.70
CA ILE A 177 -8.72 -15.18 3.06
C ILE A 177 -9.80 -15.65 4.04
N ASP A 178 -11.07 -15.39 3.75
CA ASP A 178 -12.19 -15.84 4.58
C ASP A 178 -12.20 -17.38 4.67
N ASP A 179 -12.11 -18.07 3.53
CA ASP A 179 -12.09 -19.55 3.49
C ASP A 179 -10.89 -20.17 4.23
N ALA A 180 -9.71 -19.54 4.16
CA ALA A 180 -8.52 -20.00 4.87
C ALA A 180 -8.59 -19.71 6.39
N TYR A 181 -9.18 -18.58 6.76
CA TYR A 181 -9.32 -18.14 8.16
C TYR A 181 -10.41 -18.93 8.91
N ASP A 182 -11.55 -19.16 8.27
CA ASP A 182 -12.70 -19.85 8.89
C ASP A 182 -12.55 -21.39 8.89
N GLU A 183 -11.50 -21.92 8.24
CA GLU A 183 -11.20 -23.36 8.21
C GLU A 183 -10.71 -23.87 9.58
N LYS A 184 -11.42 -24.88 10.10
CA LYS A 184 -11.18 -25.43 11.43
C LYS A 184 -10.05 -26.46 11.45
N ASN A 185 -9.83 -27.16 10.34
CA ASN A 185 -8.71 -28.08 10.23
C ASN A 185 -7.43 -27.31 9.91
N ILE A 186 -6.46 -27.34 10.81
CA ILE A 186 -5.21 -26.59 10.67
C ILE A 186 -4.43 -26.93 9.38
N ASN A 187 -4.40 -28.19 8.97
CA ASN A 187 -3.68 -28.61 7.78
C ASN A 187 -4.37 -28.08 6.52
N GLU A 188 -5.70 -28.16 6.47
CA GLU A 188 -6.49 -27.60 5.38
C GLU A 188 -6.39 -26.07 5.32
N SER A 189 -6.42 -25.40 6.48
CA SER A 189 -6.22 -23.95 6.57
C SER A 189 -4.87 -23.56 5.98
N ILE A 190 -3.79 -24.28 6.32
CA ILE A 190 -2.46 -24.06 5.75
C ILE A 190 -2.47 -24.23 4.22
N LEU A 191 -3.13 -25.26 3.70
CA LEU A 191 -3.25 -25.47 2.24
C LEU A 191 -3.98 -24.29 1.58
N LYS A 192 -5.06 -23.78 2.18
CA LYS A 192 -5.78 -22.60 1.70
C LYS A 192 -4.93 -21.33 1.76
N TRP A 193 -4.17 -21.11 2.83
CA TRP A 193 -3.24 -19.98 2.91
C TRP A 193 -2.11 -20.06 1.87
N ARG A 194 -1.68 -21.27 1.47
CA ARG A 194 -0.71 -21.46 0.38
C ARG A 194 -1.27 -21.07 -0.98
N ILE A 195 -2.59 -21.15 -1.20
CA ILE A 195 -3.22 -20.58 -2.41
C ILE A 195 -2.93 -19.08 -2.51
N LEU A 196 -2.93 -18.36 -1.38
CA LEU A 196 -2.63 -16.93 -1.33
C LEU A 196 -1.12 -16.66 -1.39
N PHE A 197 -0.36 -17.21 -0.46
CA PHE A 197 1.03 -16.82 -0.18
C PHE A 197 2.11 -17.70 -0.81
N GLY A 198 1.71 -18.77 -1.50
CA GLY A 198 2.58 -19.75 -2.15
C GLY A 198 3.01 -20.90 -1.24
N ASP A 199 3.56 -21.94 -1.84
CA ASP A 199 3.85 -23.23 -1.19
C ASP A 199 4.89 -23.19 -0.07
N LYS A 200 5.62 -22.08 0.07
CA LYS A 200 6.57 -21.86 1.16
C LYS A 200 5.90 -21.39 2.45
N PHE A 201 4.62 -21.00 2.41
CA PHE A 201 3.89 -20.60 3.59
C PHE A 201 3.76 -21.77 4.58
N ALA A 202 4.04 -21.49 5.86
CA ALA A 202 4.08 -22.47 6.95
C ALA A 202 4.94 -23.71 6.64
N LYS A 203 6.08 -23.52 5.96
CA LYS A 203 7.18 -24.49 5.95
C LYS A 203 8.21 -24.03 6.98
N TYR A 204 8.57 -24.93 7.89
CA TYR A 204 9.66 -24.76 8.84
C TYR A 204 10.96 -25.29 8.25
#